data_AF-A0A7S0AP59-F1
#
_entry.id   AF-A0A7S0AP59-F1
#
_cell.length_a   1.000
_cell.length_b   1.000
_cell.length_c   1.000
_cell.angle_alpha   90.00
_cell.angle_beta   90.00
_cell.angle_gamma   90.00
#
_symmetry.space_group_name_H-M   'P 1'
#
loop_
_entity.id
_entity.type
_entity.pdbx_description
1 polymer ?
#
loop_
_entity_poly.entity_id
_entity_poly.type
_entity_poly.pdbx_seq_one_letter_code
_entity_poly.pdbx_strand_id
1 'polypeptide(L)'
;VREQRDVRFPYNNPYYWFSVSGFCPNLPWADKGTRLSPNPVCLRHDDGNWVEGGLCMNTSDPQLQPTGHPNCTYTYQNQKVVLLDELVGIEKEDCGGRKCRNWADFRLNCSDAKYRVAFDLQTGYVTPYPYCVEYDINPACAADCEAPACLALPEEQREVGIPFWRGRCNARRNAWRAEALGAAFGLVGAAGRHELALLPAPAAAQRCAYAGGMCQPSPAAGGTYCSRAWAGVCHPCWIPGTETEYPLADQPLCPYNILKTADYSGDIQVSPRCNSTRPRDKCCLYRSPPTCDPHLTSGALPLDEDGYALAAAEQNTTVMAAFLTRIAAERLGCVVMDPAGLERVAHWEWGMTAQSRTLEAVELAMAPYLVCPTQTGAVTLTSTQARTTTTASDDTSTSSIAKSPNDLGVFAYAWSAVLLLTRACF
;
A
#
# COMPACT_ATOMS: atom_id res chain seq x y z
N VAL A 1 -15.77 7.44 -5.36
CA VAL A 1 -14.43 6.93 -4.98
C VAL A 1 -14.60 6.08 -3.74
N ARG A 2 -13.98 4.89 -3.68
CA ARG A 2 -14.01 4.03 -2.49
C ARG A 2 -12.59 3.70 -2.06
N GLU A 3 -12.32 3.87 -0.78
CA GLU A 3 -11.09 3.37 -0.16
C GLU A 3 -11.10 1.84 -0.29
N GLN A 4 -9.95 1.27 -0.66
CA GLN A 4 -9.81 -0.17 -0.76
C GLN A 4 -9.21 -0.72 0.54
N ARG A 5 -9.90 -1.71 1.12
CA ARG A 5 -9.50 -2.41 2.36
C ARG A 5 -9.53 -3.92 2.15
N ASP A 6 -9.14 -4.36 0.95
CA ASP A 6 -9.17 -5.76 0.58
C ASP A 6 -8.06 -6.51 1.32
N VAL A 7 -8.45 -7.35 2.29
CA VAL A 7 -7.55 -8.15 3.11
C VAL A 7 -6.67 -9.10 2.30
N ARG A 8 -7.01 -9.36 1.03
CA ARG A 8 -6.17 -10.14 0.10
C ARG A 8 -4.95 -9.36 -0.38
N PHE A 9 -4.96 -8.03 -0.28
CA PHE A 9 -3.93 -7.12 -0.78
C PHE A 9 -3.62 -6.02 0.25
N PRO A 10 -3.03 -6.37 1.41
CA PRO A 10 -2.72 -5.39 2.45
C PRO A 10 -1.86 -4.25 1.89
N TYR A 11 -2.14 -3.01 2.29
CA TYR A 11 -1.40 -1.83 1.83
C TYR A 11 -1.23 -0.87 3.00
N ASN A 12 -0.02 -0.38 3.24
CA ASN A 12 0.27 0.46 4.41
C ASN A 12 -0.30 1.89 4.30
N ASN A 13 -0.62 2.31 3.07
CA ASN A 13 -1.19 3.63 2.81
C ASN A 13 -2.66 3.48 2.42
N PRO A 14 -3.46 4.54 2.50
CA PRO A 14 -4.73 4.58 1.80
C PRO A 14 -4.52 4.40 0.30
N TYR A 15 -5.36 3.60 -0.33
CA TYR A 15 -5.47 3.54 -1.77
C TYR A 15 -6.93 3.39 -2.15
N TYR A 16 -7.25 3.78 -3.37
CA TYR A 16 -8.64 3.91 -3.81
C TYR A 16 -8.81 3.25 -5.13
N TRP A 17 -10.01 2.76 -5.33
CA TRP A 17 -10.49 2.44 -6.65
C TRP A 17 -11.64 3.38 -6.99
N PHE A 18 -11.67 3.76 -8.26
CA PHE A 18 -12.75 4.49 -8.85
C PHE A 18 -13.32 3.63 -9.98
N SER A 19 -14.64 3.52 -10.00
CA SER A 19 -15.35 3.02 -11.16
C SER A 19 -16.00 4.22 -11.81
N VAL A 20 -15.62 4.50 -13.05
CA VAL A 20 -16.36 5.44 -13.88
C VAL A 20 -17.42 4.66 -14.64
N SER A 21 -18.68 5.08 -14.54
CA SER A 21 -19.73 4.49 -15.35
C SER A 21 -19.42 4.76 -16.82
N GLY A 22 -19.39 3.69 -17.60
CA GLY A 22 -19.28 3.79 -19.05
C GLY A 22 -20.60 4.22 -19.68
N PHE A 23 -20.55 4.43 -20.99
CA PHE A 23 -21.73 4.61 -21.84
C PHE A 23 -22.76 3.50 -21.58
N CYS A 24 -24.05 3.87 -21.50
CA CYS A 24 -25.17 2.94 -21.32
C CYS A 24 -24.93 1.89 -20.21
N PRO A 25 -24.82 2.33 -18.95
CA PRO A 25 -24.34 1.47 -17.86
C PRO A 25 -25.33 0.35 -17.48
N ASN A 26 -26.57 0.40 -17.94
CA ASN A 26 -27.60 -0.61 -17.68
C ASN A 26 -27.54 -1.83 -18.60
N LEU A 27 -26.69 -1.82 -19.64
CA LEU A 27 -26.57 -2.92 -20.59
C LEU A 27 -25.13 -3.48 -20.61
N PRO A 28 -24.96 -4.78 -20.91
CA PRO A 28 -23.64 -5.36 -21.16
C PRO A 28 -23.02 -4.77 -22.44
N TRP A 29 -21.69 -4.80 -22.56
CA TRP A 29 -20.93 -4.08 -23.60
C TRP A 29 -21.45 -4.31 -25.03
N ALA A 30 -21.74 -5.57 -25.39
CA ALA A 30 -22.21 -5.95 -26.72
C ALA A 30 -23.57 -5.33 -27.11
N ASP A 31 -24.40 -4.98 -26.13
CA ASP A 31 -25.78 -4.54 -26.34
C ASP A 31 -25.95 -3.02 -26.27
N LYS A 32 -24.89 -2.28 -25.93
CA LYS A 32 -24.95 -0.82 -25.72
C LYS A 32 -25.23 -0.02 -26.99
N GLY A 33 -24.91 -0.59 -28.15
CA GLY A 33 -24.81 0.16 -29.41
C GLY A 33 -23.55 1.04 -29.42
N THR A 34 -23.60 2.15 -30.14
CA THR A 34 -22.50 3.13 -30.19
C THR A 34 -22.96 4.46 -29.58
N ARG A 35 -22.05 5.36 -29.23
CA ARG A 35 -22.45 6.71 -28.77
C ARG A 35 -23.28 7.47 -29.82
N LEU A 36 -23.00 7.26 -31.11
CA LEU A 36 -23.73 7.88 -32.22
C LEU A 36 -25.07 7.18 -32.52
N SER A 37 -25.22 5.93 -32.09
CA SER A 37 -26.46 5.16 -32.24
C SER A 37 -26.65 4.26 -31.00
N PRO A 38 -27.11 4.85 -29.87
CA PRO A 38 -27.29 4.10 -28.64
C PRO A 38 -28.45 3.11 -28.75
N ASN A 39 -28.37 2.01 -27.99
CA ASN A 39 -29.49 1.10 -27.86
C ASN A 39 -30.72 1.85 -27.32
N PRO A 40 -31.93 1.66 -27.89
CA PRO A 40 -33.16 2.31 -27.42
C PRO A 40 -33.48 2.12 -25.92
N VAL A 41 -32.94 1.07 -25.29
CA VAL A 41 -33.15 0.72 -23.87
C VAL A 41 -32.09 1.35 -22.95
N CYS A 42 -31.13 2.10 -23.48
CA CYS A 42 -30.15 2.79 -22.66
C CYS A 42 -30.82 3.75 -21.67
N LEU A 43 -30.24 3.93 -20.49
CA LEU A 43 -30.74 4.94 -19.56
C LEU A 43 -30.66 6.33 -20.19
N ARG A 44 -31.65 7.17 -19.86
CA ARG A 44 -31.71 8.58 -20.24
C ARG A 44 -31.73 9.45 -19.00
N HIS A 45 -31.17 10.65 -19.13
CA HIS A 45 -31.35 11.74 -18.19
C HIS A 45 -32.76 12.33 -18.33
N ASP A 46 -33.16 13.18 -17.40
CA ASP A 46 -34.48 13.83 -17.39
C ASP A 46 -34.70 14.75 -18.60
N ASP A 47 -33.62 15.22 -19.23
CA ASP A 47 -33.65 16.01 -20.47
C ASP A 47 -33.86 15.16 -21.75
N GLY A 48 -33.98 13.84 -21.59
CA GLY A 48 -34.15 12.88 -22.68
C GLY A 48 -32.85 12.44 -23.35
N ASN A 49 -31.69 13.00 -22.99
CA ASN A 49 -30.39 12.58 -23.53
C ASN A 49 -29.95 11.26 -22.89
N TRP A 50 -29.17 10.47 -23.62
CA TRP A 50 -28.65 9.20 -23.10
C TRP A 50 -27.61 9.41 -22.00
N VAL A 51 -27.55 8.47 -21.06
CA VAL A 51 -26.46 8.39 -20.08
C VAL A 51 -25.24 7.80 -20.77
N GLU A 52 -24.32 8.67 -21.16
CA GLU A 52 -23.07 8.31 -21.83
C GLU A 52 -21.88 8.11 -20.87
N GLY A 53 -22.17 8.21 -19.57
CA GLY A 53 -21.18 8.08 -18.51
C GLY A 53 -20.55 9.43 -18.20
N GLY A 54 -19.28 9.41 -17.79
CA GLY A 54 -18.58 10.63 -17.39
C GLY A 54 -17.56 11.17 -18.40
N LEU A 55 -17.23 10.40 -19.45
CA LEU A 55 -16.17 10.76 -20.40
C LEU A 55 -16.69 11.74 -21.45
N CYS A 56 -16.11 12.94 -21.47
CA CYS A 56 -16.44 13.98 -22.44
C CYS A 56 -16.31 13.48 -23.90
N MET A 57 -17.21 13.94 -24.77
CA MET A 57 -17.11 13.68 -26.21
C MET A 57 -15.87 14.36 -26.80
N ASN A 58 -15.24 13.74 -27.81
CA ASN A 58 -14.00 14.20 -28.46
C ASN A 58 -12.75 14.19 -27.57
N THR A 59 -12.46 13.04 -26.94
CA THR A 59 -11.23 12.82 -26.15
C THR A 59 -9.92 12.99 -26.93
N SER A 60 -9.99 13.14 -28.25
CA SER A 60 -8.85 13.48 -29.10
C SER A 60 -8.43 14.95 -28.99
N ASP A 61 -9.27 15.83 -28.44
CA ASP A 61 -8.90 17.22 -28.16
C ASP A 61 -8.16 17.30 -26.80
N PRO A 62 -6.84 17.56 -26.80
CA PRO A 62 -6.05 17.64 -25.58
C PRO A 62 -6.42 18.87 -24.72
N GLN A 63 -7.13 19.86 -25.27
CA GLN A 63 -7.58 21.05 -24.55
C GLN A 63 -8.99 20.91 -23.96
N LEU A 64 -9.69 19.81 -24.27
CA LEU A 64 -11.04 19.59 -23.76
C LEU A 64 -11.05 19.55 -22.23
N GLN A 65 -11.66 20.56 -21.63
CA GLN A 65 -11.83 20.63 -20.18
C GLN A 65 -13.18 19.99 -19.79
N PRO A 66 -13.20 19.09 -18.79
CA PRO A 66 -14.46 18.60 -18.24
C PRO A 66 -15.33 19.74 -17.74
N THR A 67 -16.59 19.76 -18.14
CA THR A 67 -17.54 20.82 -17.75
C THR A 67 -18.25 20.53 -16.44
N GLY A 68 -18.23 19.27 -15.98
CA GLY A 68 -18.99 18.80 -14.83
C GLY A 68 -20.45 18.48 -15.14
N HIS A 69 -20.92 18.75 -16.36
CA HIS A 69 -22.24 18.32 -16.81
C HIS A 69 -22.33 16.79 -16.95
N PRO A 70 -23.55 16.22 -16.90
CA PRO A 70 -23.77 14.84 -17.31
C PRO A 70 -23.12 14.59 -18.68
N ASN A 71 -22.46 13.43 -18.85
CA ASN A 71 -21.70 13.06 -20.05
C ASN A 71 -20.37 13.81 -20.29
N CYS A 72 -19.95 14.74 -19.42
CA CYS A 72 -18.63 15.39 -19.51
C CYS A 72 -18.07 15.80 -18.13
N THR A 73 -17.70 14.79 -17.35
CA THR A 73 -17.10 14.92 -16.00
C THR A 73 -15.60 14.61 -15.96
N TYR A 74 -15.06 13.91 -16.94
CA TYR A 74 -13.63 13.64 -17.09
C TYR A 74 -13.22 13.55 -18.55
N THR A 75 -11.93 13.77 -18.82
CA THR A 75 -11.28 13.54 -20.11
C THR A 75 -9.99 12.75 -19.88
N TYR A 76 -9.43 12.14 -20.93
CA TYR A 76 -8.09 11.59 -20.88
C TYR A 76 -7.10 12.60 -21.43
N GLN A 77 -6.05 12.90 -20.67
CA GLN A 77 -4.91 13.67 -21.16
C GLN A 77 -3.65 12.83 -21.00
N ASN A 78 -2.71 12.96 -21.93
CA ASN A 78 -1.38 12.32 -21.86
C ASN A 78 -1.44 10.81 -21.58
N GLN A 79 -2.21 10.08 -22.39
CA GLN A 79 -2.31 8.63 -22.26
C GLN A 79 -0.93 7.99 -22.40
N LYS A 80 -0.56 7.18 -21.42
CA LYS A 80 0.64 6.35 -21.48
C LYS A 80 0.22 4.89 -21.38
N VAL A 81 0.81 4.06 -22.22
CA VAL A 81 0.57 2.62 -22.22
C VAL A 81 1.79 1.97 -21.59
N VAL A 82 1.54 1.09 -20.62
CA VAL A 82 2.55 0.24 -20.00
C VAL A 82 2.20 -1.19 -20.39
N LEU A 83 3.15 -1.89 -21.02
CA LEU A 83 2.99 -3.31 -21.32
C LEU A 83 3.20 -4.09 -20.03
N LEU A 84 2.16 -4.82 -19.60
CA LEU A 84 2.22 -5.58 -18.36
C LEU A 84 3.30 -6.66 -18.43
N ASP A 85 3.44 -7.34 -19.58
CA ASP A 85 4.44 -8.39 -19.81
C ASP A 85 5.88 -7.90 -19.58
N GLU A 86 6.20 -6.68 -20.02
CA GLU A 86 7.50 -6.04 -19.77
C GLU A 86 7.66 -5.71 -18.29
N LEU A 87 6.64 -5.09 -17.68
CA LEU A 87 6.64 -4.64 -16.28
C LEU A 87 6.87 -5.80 -15.31
N VAL A 88 6.16 -6.91 -15.52
CA VAL A 88 6.24 -8.09 -14.63
C VAL A 88 7.49 -8.92 -14.91
N GLY A 89 8.16 -8.67 -16.05
CA GLY A 89 9.40 -9.35 -16.44
C GLY A 89 9.20 -10.63 -17.25
N ILE A 90 8.00 -10.89 -17.79
CA ILE A 90 7.74 -12.05 -18.66
C ILE A 90 8.73 -12.08 -19.84
N GLU A 91 9.00 -10.94 -20.45
CA GLU A 91 9.91 -10.84 -21.60
C GLU A 91 11.38 -11.16 -21.23
N LYS A 92 11.71 -11.23 -19.94
CA LYS A 92 13.05 -11.58 -19.45
C LYS A 92 13.22 -13.08 -19.24
N GLU A 93 12.13 -13.85 -19.23
CA GLU A 93 12.15 -15.29 -19.02
C GLU A 93 12.61 -16.07 -20.26
N ASP A 94 13.09 -17.30 -20.04
CA ASP A 94 13.52 -18.20 -21.12
C ASP A 94 12.37 -19.03 -21.67
N CYS A 95 12.19 -18.97 -22.98
CA CYS A 95 11.16 -19.61 -23.80
C CYS A 95 11.77 -20.53 -24.87
N GLY A 96 12.65 -21.45 -24.44
CA GLY A 96 13.29 -22.44 -25.31
C GLY A 96 14.62 -21.94 -25.88
N GLY A 97 15.49 -21.37 -25.04
CA GLY A 97 16.77 -20.78 -25.45
C GLY A 97 16.64 -19.37 -26.03
N ARG A 98 15.50 -18.71 -25.86
CA ARG A 98 15.22 -17.34 -26.31
C ARG A 98 14.34 -16.61 -25.30
N LYS A 99 14.35 -15.28 -25.32
CA LYS A 99 13.42 -14.49 -24.52
C LYS A 99 11.96 -14.73 -24.93
N CYS A 100 11.07 -14.77 -23.94
CA CYS A 100 9.63 -14.84 -24.18
C CYS A 100 9.14 -13.54 -24.82
N ARG A 101 8.20 -13.62 -25.77
CA ARG A 101 7.69 -12.43 -26.48
C ARG A 101 6.54 -11.72 -25.76
N ASN A 102 5.75 -12.49 -25.03
CA ASN A 102 4.56 -12.04 -24.32
C ASN A 102 4.09 -13.17 -23.39
N TRP A 103 3.01 -12.92 -22.65
CA TRP A 103 2.39 -13.88 -21.76
C TRP A 103 2.03 -15.22 -22.42
N ALA A 104 1.46 -15.19 -23.63
CA ALA A 104 1.05 -16.41 -24.32
C ALA A 104 2.26 -17.29 -24.68
N ASP A 105 3.36 -16.67 -25.07
CA ASP A 105 4.62 -17.34 -25.36
C ASP A 105 5.26 -17.93 -24.09
N PHE A 106 5.27 -17.16 -22.99
CA PHE A 106 5.71 -17.65 -21.67
C PHE A 106 4.93 -18.88 -21.23
N ARG A 107 3.60 -18.81 -21.26
CA ARG A 107 2.73 -19.91 -20.85
C ARG A 107 3.06 -21.21 -21.58
N LEU A 108 3.23 -21.13 -22.90
CA LEU A 108 3.40 -22.32 -23.74
C LEU A 108 4.85 -22.82 -23.82
N ASN A 109 5.82 -21.90 -23.81
CA ASN A 109 7.20 -22.22 -24.21
C ASN A 109 8.24 -22.00 -23.11
N CYS A 110 7.88 -21.53 -21.90
CA CYS A 110 8.90 -21.34 -20.87
C CYS A 110 9.63 -22.65 -20.55
N SER A 111 10.94 -22.52 -20.35
CA SER A 111 11.86 -23.65 -20.11
C SER A 111 12.18 -23.86 -18.64
N ASP A 112 11.91 -22.87 -17.78
CA ASP A 112 12.18 -22.98 -16.35
C ASP A 112 11.08 -23.80 -15.64
N ALA A 113 11.48 -24.94 -15.09
CA ALA A 113 10.58 -25.86 -14.39
C ALA A 113 9.92 -25.23 -13.15
N LYS A 114 10.52 -24.19 -12.55
CA LYS A 114 9.95 -23.51 -11.36
C LYS A 114 8.64 -22.78 -11.66
N TYR A 115 8.34 -22.51 -12.93
CA TYR A 115 7.08 -21.92 -13.36
C TYR A 115 6.07 -22.96 -13.83
N ARG A 116 6.47 -24.23 -14.00
CA ARG A 116 5.57 -25.32 -14.42
C ARG A 116 4.96 -26.02 -13.21
N VAL A 117 4.50 -25.22 -12.25
CA VAL A 117 3.90 -25.69 -11.01
C VAL A 117 2.72 -24.82 -10.62
N ALA A 118 1.74 -25.40 -9.95
CA ALA A 118 0.55 -24.75 -9.41
C ALA A 118 0.20 -25.38 -8.04
N PHE A 119 -0.61 -24.71 -7.25
CA PHE A 119 -1.17 -25.30 -6.04
C PHE A 119 -2.34 -26.21 -6.38
N ASP A 120 -2.34 -27.40 -5.81
CA ASP A 120 -3.53 -28.24 -5.80
C ASP A 120 -4.61 -27.59 -4.91
N LEU A 121 -5.82 -27.43 -5.44
CA LEU A 121 -6.90 -26.68 -4.79
C LEU A 121 -7.42 -27.33 -3.50
N GLN A 122 -7.20 -28.63 -3.32
CA GLN A 122 -7.71 -29.37 -2.15
C GLN A 122 -6.66 -29.44 -1.04
N THR A 123 -5.42 -29.72 -1.42
CA THR A 123 -4.33 -29.98 -0.48
C THR A 123 -3.44 -28.78 -0.23
N GLY A 124 -3.41 -27.80 -1.15
CA GLY A 124 -2.50 -26.67 -1.11
C GLY A 124 -1.04 -27.04 -1.34
N TYR A 125 -0.74 -28.26 -1.80
CA TYR A 125 0.61 -28.65 -2.19
C TYR A 125 0.94 -28.17 -3.60
N VAL A 126 2.21 -27.83 -3.81
CA VAL A 126 2.73 -27.49 -5.14
C VAL A 126 2.81 -28.76 -5.98
N THR A 127 2.17 -28.76 -7.14
CA THR A 127 2.13 -29.89 -8.07
C THR A 127 2.60 -29.47 -9.47
N PRO A 128 3.19 -30.38 -10.27
CA PRO A 128 3.55 -30.10 -11.65
C PRO A 128 2.34 -29.66 -12.48
N TYR A 129 2.54 -28.69 -13.36
CA TYR A 129 1.50 -28.12 -14.21
C TYR A 129 1.94 -28.13 -15.68
N PRO A 130 1.03 -28.39 -16.64
CA PRO A 130 1.41 -28.66 -18.04
C PRO A 130 1.97 -27.44 -18.78
N TYR A 131 1.77 -26.24 -18.24
CA TYR A 131 2.21 -24.97 -18.82
C TYR A 131 2.74 -24.05 -17.73
N CYS A 132 3.41 -22.98 -18.14
CA CYS A 132 4.01 -22.04 -17.21
C CYS A 132 2.97 -21.12 -16.57
N VAL A 133 3.04 -21.01 -15.26
CA VAL A 133 2.14 -20.27 -14.39
C VAL A 133 2.79 -18.93 -14.06
N GLU A 134 2.11 -17.85 -14.45
CA GLU A 134 2.53 -16.49 -14.14
C GLU A 134 2.40 -16.20 -12.64
N TYR A 135 1.31 -16.66 -12.04
CA TYR A 135 1.03 -16.50 -10.62
C TYR A 135 -0.01 -17.54 -10.18
N ASP A 136 0.21 -18.12 -9.01
CA ASP A 136 -0.78 -18.92 -8.30
C ASP A 136 -0.55 -18.82 -6.78
N ILE A 137 -1.63 -18.96 -6.01
CA ILE A 137 -1.63 -18.74 -4.56
C ILE A 137 -2.21 -19.95 -3.83
N ASN A 138 -1.59 -20.28 -2.69
CA ASN A 138 -2.07 -21.32 -1.81
C ASN A 138 -3.53 -21.06 -1.42
N PRO A 139 -4.44 -22.05 -1.53
CA PRO A 139 -5.85 -21.91 -1.15
C PRO A 139 -6.06 -21.34 0.27
N ALA A 140 -5.15 -21.63 1.21
CA ALA A 140 -5.20 -21.10 2.57
C ALA A 140 -5.06 -19.56 2.63
N CYS A 141 -4.44 -18.95 1.63
CA CYS A 141 -4.19 -17.51 1.51
C CYS A 141 -5.09 -16.81 0.48
N ALA A 142 -5.88 -17.56 -0.30
CA ALA A 142 -6.57 -17.04 -1.48
C ALA A 142 -7.62 -15.97 -1.12
N ALA A 143 -8.38 -16.20 -0.05
CA ALA A 143 -9.47 -15.33 0.39
C ALA A 143 -9.04 -14.24 1.37
N ASP A 144 -8.01 -14.50 2.18
CA ASP A 144 -7.58 -13.62 3.26
C ASP A 144 -6.12 -13.90 3.63
N CYS A 145 -5.29 -12.85 3.63
CA CYS A 145 -3.89 -12.93 4.00
C CYS A 145 -3.66 -12.99 5.52
N GLU A 146 -4.67 -12.64 6.30
CA GLU A 146 -4.67 -12.68 7.76
C GLU A 146 -5.27 -13.97 8.32
N ALA A 147 -5.79 -14.84 7.44
CA ALA A 147 -6.29 -16.15 7.84
C ALA A 147 -5.20 -16.94 8.59
N PRO A 148 -5.49 -17.54 9.76
CA PRO A 148 -4.49 -18.29 10.53
C PRO A 148 -3.77 -19.38 9.72
N ALA A 149 -4.50 -20.05 8.82
CA ALA A 149 -3.93 -21.05 7.92
C ALA A 149 -2.90 -20.45 6.94
N CYS A 150 -3.12 -19.23 6.45
CA CYS A 150 -2.15 -18.52 5.61
C CYS A 150 -0.93 -18.07 6.43
N LEU A 151 -1.15 -17.51 7.62
CA LEU A 151 -0.09 -17.03 8.50
C LEU A 151 0.84 -18.16 8.98
N ALA A 152 0.30 -19.38 9.12
CA ALA A 152 1.07 -20.58 9.46
C ALA A 152 2.02 -21.05 8.34
N LEU A 153 1.80 -20.63 7.09
CA LEU A 153 2.67 -20.96 5.97
C LEU A 153 3.88 -20.01 5.91
N PRO A 154 5.10 -20.53 5.68
CA PRO A 154 6.24 -19.70 5.30
C PRO A 154 5.94 -18.86 4.05
N GLU A 155 6.50 -17.65 3.96
CA GLU A 155 6.18 -16.69 2.87
C GLU A 155 6.43 -17.29 1.47
N GLU A 156 7.50 -18.08 1.33
CA GLU A 156 7.87 -18.77 0.09
C GLU A 156 6.93 -19.92 -0.30
N GLN A 157 6.07 -20.40 0.60
CA GLN A 157 5.08 -21.45 0.34
C GLN A 157 3.68 -20.89 0.05
N ARG A 158 3.48 -19.58 0.18
CA ARG A 158 2.18 -18.96 -0.06
C ARG A 158 1.89 -18.81 -1.54
N GLU A 159 2.90 -18.64 -2.37
CA GLU A 159 2.75 -18.21 -3.77
C GLU A 159 3.83 -18.79 -4.68
N VAL A 160 3.44 -19.15 -5.91
CA VAL A 160 4.34 -19.60 -6.98
C VAL A 160 4.17 -18.70 -8.22
N GLY A 161 5.12 -18.78 -9.15
CA GLY A 161 5.12 -17.97 -10.37
C GLY A 161 6.16 -16.85 -10.37
N ILE A 162 5.93 -15.83 -11.19
CA ILE A 162 6.87 -14.75 -11.46
C ILE A 162 7.09 -13.90 -10.19
N PRO A 163 8.35 -13.60 -9.82
CA PRO A 163 8.66 -12.89 -8.57
C PRO A 163 7.94 -11.54 -8.38
N PHE A 164 7.59 -10.86 -9.48
CA PHE A 164 6.84 -9.61 -9.44
C PHE A 164 5.51 -9.75 -8.69
N TRP A 165 4.77 -10.84 -8.96
CA TRP A 165 3.43 -11.06 -8.40
C TRP A 165 3.43 -11.61 -6.98
N ARG A 166 4.52 -12.26 -6.56
CA ARG A 166 4.66 -12.78 -5.20
C ARG A 166 4.73 -11.68 -4.14
N GLY A 167 4.51 -12.08 -2.90
CA GLY A 167 4.31 -11.24 -1.74
C GLY A 167 2.95 -10.53 -1.74
N ARG A 168 1.87 -11.14 -2.25
CA ARG A 168 0.54 -10.48 -2.25
C ARG A 168 0.09 -10.14 -0.83
N CYS A 169 0.41 -11.00 0.14
CA CYS A 169 0.12 -10.78 1.56
C CYS A 169 1.13 -9.86 2.27
N ASN A 170 2.05 -9.25 1.54
CA ASN A 170 3.08 -8.39 2.07
C ASN A 170 2.85 -6.94 1.59
N ALA A 171 2.45 -6.06 2.51
CA ALA A 171 2.12 -4.68 2.17
C ALA A 171 3.26 -3.91 1.49
N ARG A 172 4.52 -4.18 1.89
CA ARG A 172 5.71 -3.60 1.27
C ARG A 172 5.89 -4.07 -0.17
N ARG A 173 5.60 -5.34 -0.46
CA ARG A 173 5.63 -5.89 -1.84
C ARG A 173 4.49 -5.33 -2.70
N ASN A 174 3.32 -5.08 -2.12
CA ASN A 174 2.22 -4.40 -2.81
C ASN A 174 2.58 -2.94 -3.13
N ALA A 175 3.21 -2.22 -2.20
CA ALA A 175 3.73 -0.86 -2.42
C ALA A 175 4.79 -0.83 -3.52
N TRP A 176 5.73 -1.77 -3.51
CA TRP A 176 6.74 -1.91 -4.56
C TRP A 176 6.12 -2.11 -5.95
N ARG A 177 5.07 -2.93 -6.08
CA ARG A 177 4.35 -3.09 -7.36
C ARG A 177 3.69 -1.79 -7.81
N ALA A 178 3.09 -1.04 -6.89
CA ALA A 178 2.50 0.25 -7.18
C ALA A 178 3.55 1.26 -7.65
N GLU A 179 4.74 1.27 -7.04
CA GLU A 179 5.86 2.14 -7.45
C GLU A 179 6.46 1.74 -8.79
N ALA A 180 6.62 0.44 -9.04
CA ALA A 180 7.07 -0.06 -10.33
C ALA A 180 6.11 0.37 -11.45
N LEU A 181 4.80 0.25 -11.20
CA LEU A 181 3.77 0.72 -12.11
C LEU A 181 3.79 2.25 -12.27
N GLY A 182 3.90 3.00 -11.18
CA GLY A 182 4.00 4.47 -11.19
C GLY A 182 5.23 4.95 -11.97
N ALA A 183 6.38 4.33 -11.76
CA ALA A 183 7.61 4.62 -12.49
C ALA A 183 7.45 4.29 -13.99
N ALA A 184 6.82 3.15 -14.32
CA ALA A 184 6.50 2.81 -15.70
C ALA A 184 5.54 3.83 -16.34
N PHE A 185 4.62 4.42 -15.57
CA PHE A 185 3.79 5.56 -15.98
C PHE A 185 4.54 6.89 -16.05
N GLY A 186 5.82 6.95 -15.66
CA GLY A 186 6.65 8.15 -15.73
C GLY A 186 6.53 9.06 -14.50
N LEU A 187 6.00 8.56 -13.39
CA LEU A 187 5.99 9.29 -12.13
C LEU A 187 7.42 9.31 -11.57
N VAL A 188 8.11 10.44 -11.74
CA VAL A 188 9.52 10.62 -11.35
C VAL A 188 9.74 10.31 -9.86
N GLY A 189 8.75 10.58 -9.00
CA GLY A 189 8.84 10.31 -7.56
C GLY A 189 8.40 8.92 -7.12
N ALA A 190 7.89 8.05 -8.00
CA ALA A 190 7.36 6.75 -7.58
C ALA A 190 8.47 5.86 -6.99
N ALA A 191 9.53 5.60 -7.75
CA ALA A 191 10.60 4.70 -7.32
C ALA A 191 11.56 5.30 -6.26
N GLY A 192 11.54 6.63 -6.08
CA GLY A 192 12.53 7.32 -5.23
C GLY A 192 11.96 8.10 -4.05
N ARG A 193 10.66 8.42 -4.06
CA ARG A 193 9.94 9.25 -3.06
C ARG A 193 8.61 8.64 -2.61
N HIS A 194 8.28 7.43 -3.05
CA HIS A 194 6.98 6.78 -2.84
C HIS A 194 5.77 7.61 -3.34
N GLU A 195 5.99 8.51 -4.32
CA GLU A 195 4.95 9.38 -4.87
C GLU A 195 4.17 8.65 -5.97
N LEU A 196 2.94 8.25 -5.66
CA LEU A 196 2.08 7.46 -6.57
C LEU A 196 0.96 8.26 -7.22
N ALA A 197 0.85 9.55 -6.92
CA ALA A 197 -0.16 10.44 -7.46
C ALA A 197 0.47 11.67 -8.10
N LEU A 198 0.01 12.03 -9.30
CA LEU A 198 0.26 13.35 -9.87
C LEU A 198 -0.65 14.34 -9.14
N LEU A 199 -0.05 15.13 -8.26
CA LEU A 199 -0.79 16.22 -7.63
C LEU A 199 -0.97 17.35 -8.65
N PRO A 200 -2.20 17.87 -8.82
CA PRO A 200 -2.42 19.02 -9.69
C PRO A 200 -1.61 20.22 -9.21
N ALA A 201 -1.29 21.13 -10.14
CA ALA A 201 -0.66 22.38 -9.79
C ALA A 201 -1.49 23.11 -8.70
N PRO A 202 -0.85 23.66 -7.65
CA PRO A 202 -1.54 24.22 -6.49
C PRO A 202 -2.63 25.25 -6.81
N ALA A 203 -2.52 25.97 -7.92
CA ALA A 203 -3.47 27.00 -8.34
C ALA A 203 -4.79 26.45 -8.90
N ALA A 204 -4.84 25.19 -9.33
CA ALA A 204 -5.98 24.61 -10.04
C ALA A 204 -6.88 23.72 -9.17
N ALA A 205 -6.46 23.37 -7.95
CA ALA A 205 -7.21 22.48 -7.08
C ALA A 205 -8.08 23.26 -6.09
N GLN A 206 -9.39 22.98 -6.06
CA GLN A 206 -10.25 23.33 -4.93
C GLN A 206 -9.60 22.80 -3.65
N ARG A 207 -9.51 23.61 -2.60
CA ARG A 207 -8.93 23.21 -1.31
C ARG A 207 -9.71 22.05 -0.67
N CYS A 208 -9.02 21.10 -0.06
CA CYS A 208 -9.64 20.12 0.83
C CYS A 208 -10.14 20.78 2.12
N ALA A 209 -9.39 21.75 2.62
CA ALA A 209 -9.75 22.51 3.80
C ALA A 209 -10.63 23.70 3.42
N TYR A 210 -11.92 23.60 3.71
CA TYR A 210 -12.89 24.68 3.54
C TYR A 210 -13.91 24.67 4.69
N ALA A 211 -14.52 25.83 4.96
CA ALA A 211 -15.50 25.99 6.03
C ALA A 211 -16.70 25.04 5.83
N GLY A 212 -17.03 24.24 6.85
CA GLY A 212 -18.08 23.22 6.79
C GLY A 212 -17.68 21.91 6.09
N GLY A 213 -16.43 21.79 5.63
CA GLY A 213 -15.88 20.52 5.13
C GLY A 213 -15.53 19.55 6.26
N MET A 214 -15.19 18.30 5.89
CA MET A 214 -14.76 17.25 6.82
C MET A 214 -13.36 17.49 7.44
N CYS A 215 -12.59 18.41 6.85
CA CYS A 215 -11.20 18.67 7.18
C CYS A 215 -11.12 19.89 8.10
N GLN A 216 -11.28 19.65 9.39
CA GLN A 216 -11.21 20.67 10.44
C GLN A 216 -10.05 20.33 11.39
N PRO A 217 -8.82 20.82 11.10
CA PRO A 217 -7.68 20.51 11.94
C PRO A 217 -7.86 21.05 13.36
N SER A 218 -7.65 20.20 14.35
CA SER A 218 -7.49 20.58 15.75
C SER A 218 -6.01 20.54 16.11
N PRO A 219 -5.37 21.68 16.43
CA PRO A 219 -3.98 21.72 16.87
C PRO A 219 -3.69 20.81 18.06
N ALA A 220 -4.62 20.71 19.00
CA ALA A 220 -4.44 19.91 20.22
C ALA A 220 -4.56 18.41 19.94
N ALA A 221 -5.47 18.02 19.05
CA ALA A 221 -5.78 16.61 18.78
C ALA A 221 -5.08 16.06 17.53
N GLY A 222 -4.39 16.89 16.74
CA GLY A 222 -3.67 16.46 15.55
C GLY A 222 -4.55 16.08 14.35
N GLY A 223 -5.84 16.36 14.36
CA GLY A 223 -6.74 16.06 13.24
C GLY A 223 -8.07 16.84 13.35
N THR A 224 -8.91 16.87 12.32
CA THR A 224 -8.80 16.12 11.06
C THR A 224 -8.19 17.00 9.96
N TYR A 225 -6.99 16.66 9.49
CA TYR A 225 -6.43 17.25 8.27
C TYR A 225 -6.90 16.45 7.06
N CYS A 226 -6.65 16.95 5.85
CA CYS A 226 -6.91 16.23 4.61
C CYS A 226 -5.77 16.34 3.63
N SER A 227 -5.43 15.21 3.00
CA SER A 227 -4.36 15.13 2.01
C SER A 227 -4.86 14.52 0.71
N ARG A 228 -4.19 14.88 -0.39
CA ARG A 228 -4.31 14.25 -1.71
C ARG A 228 -3.16 13.32 -2.06
N ALA A 229 -2.15 13.22 -1.19
CA ALA A 229 -0.86 12.60 -1.51
C ALA A 229 -0.98 11.16 -2.03
N TRP A 230 -2.00 10.41 -1.59
CA TRP A 230 -2.15 9.00 -1.93
C TRP A 230 -2.81 8.74 -3.28
N ALA A 231 -3.81 9.55 -3.68
CA ALA A 231 -4.64 9.25 -4.85
C ALA A 231 -5.26 10.47 -5.53
N GLY A 232 -4.80 11.68 -5.21
CA GLY A 232 -5.31 12.92 -5.81
C GLY A 232 -6.68 13.37 -5.27
N VAL A 233 -7.32 12.58 -4.40
CA VAL A 233 -8.62 12.91 -3.77
C VAL A 233 -8.42 13.33 -2.32
N CYS A 234 -9.27 14.22 -1.80
CA CYS A 234 -9.23 14.61 -0.39
C CYS A 234 -9.53 13.41 0.51
N HIS A 235 -8.60 13.10 1.39
CA HIS A 235 -8.79 12.06 2.40
C HIS A 235 -8.36 12.53 3.78
N PRO A 236 -9.16 12.27 4.83
CA PRO A 236 -8.82 12.64 6.19
C PRO A 236 -7.55 11.93 6.66
N CYS A 237 -6.79 12.62 7.51
CA CYS A 237 -5.60 12.09 8.16
C CYS A 237 -5.35 12.83 9.47
N TRP A 238 -4.45 12.28 10.28
CA TRP A 238 -4.05 12.89 11.55
C TRP A 238 -2.54 12.89 11.79
N ILE A 239 -2.08 13.78 12.66
CA ILE A 239 -0.70 13.94 13.11
C ILE A 239 -0.58 13.34 14.51
N PRO A 240 0.30 12.35 14.72
CA PRO A 240 0.47 11.70 16.02
C PRO A 240 1.32 12.51 16.99
N GLY A 241 1.21 12.21 18.29
CA GLY A 241 2.01 12.82 19.35
C GLY A 241 1.62 14.24 19.75
N THR A 242 0.38 14.64 19.47
CA THR A 242 -0.19 15.93 19.91
C THR A 242 -0.60 15.93 21.38
N GLU A 243 -0.88 17.11 21.94
CA GLU A 243 -1.29 17.31 23.34
C GLU A 243 -2.44 16.40 23.79
N THR A 244 -3.39 16.16 22.87
CA THR A 244 -4.54 15.29 23.06
C THR A 244 -4.49 14.18 22.01
N GLU A 245 -4.81 12.96 22.41
CA GLU A 245 -4.90 11.83 21.51
C GLU A 245 -6.04 12.00 20.50
N TYR A 246 -5.78 11.69 19.24
CA TYR A 246 -6.78 11.76 18.19
C TYR A 246 -7.77 10.58 18.33
N PRO A 247 -9.09 10.81 18.38
CA PRO A 247 -10.07 9.77 18.71
C PRO A 247 -10.29 8.72 17.60
N LEU A 248 -9.80 8.95 16.38
CA LEU A 248 -9.97 8.05 15.23
C LEU A 248 -8.61 7.53 14.75
N ALA A 249 -7.97 6.71 15.59
CA ALA A 249 -6.63 6.15 15.33
C ALA A 249 -6.59 5.20 14.11
N ASP A 250 -7.75 4.76 13.59
CA ASP A 250 -7.88 3.98 12.36
C ASP A 250 -7.67 4.81 11.09
N GLN A 251 -7.70 6.15 11.21
CA GLN A 251 -7.32 7.03 10.10
C GLN A 251 -5.82 6.97 9.82
N PRO A 252 -5.41 7.16 8.56
CA PRO A 252 -4.00 7.20 8.20
C PRO A 252 -3.30 8.41 8.82
N LEU A 253 -2.01 8.25 9.09
CA LEU A 253 -1.15 9.36 9.45
C LEU A 253 -1.02 10.33 8.28
N CYS A 254 -0.96 11.63 8.55
CA CYS A 254 -0.74 12.61 7.51
C CYS A 254 0.66 12.50 6.88
N PRO A 255 0.83 12.91 5.62
CA PRO A 255 2.16 13.07 5.05
C PRO A 255 2.96 14.15 5.79
N TYR A 256 4.28 13.98 5.90
CA TYR A 256 5.15 14.94 6.61
C TYR A 256 5.03 16.38 6.08
N ASN A 257 4.73 16.54 4.80
CA ASN A 257 4.58 17.84 4.15
C ASN A 257 3.15 18.44 4.24
N ILE A 258 2.24 17.87 5.05
CA ILE A 258 0.82 18.31 5.11
C ILE A 258 0.69 19.82 5.37
N LEU A 259 1.47 20.39 6.30
CA LEU A 259 1.44 21.82 6.61
C LEU A 259 2.08 22.72 5.55
N LYS A 260 2.77 22.11 4.57
CA LYS A 260 3.37 22.80 3.41
C LYS A 260 2.43 22.77 2.19
N THR A 261 1.31 22.06 2.26
CA THR A 261 0.33 22.02 1.17
C THR A 261 -0.48 23.31 1.10
N ALA A 262 -1.04 23.63 -0.07
CA ALA A 262 -1.86 24.83 -0.28
C ALA A 262 -3.10 24.92 0.62
N ASP A 263 -3.52 23.79 1.20
CA ASP A 263 -4.64 23.69 2.14
C ASP A 263 -4.31 24.29 3.52
N TYR A 264 -3.03 24.26 3.93
CA TYR A 264 -2.61 24.60 5.31
C TYR A 264 -1.41 25.56 5.38
N SER A 265 -0.72 25.80 4.26
CA SER A 265 0.46 26.66 4.22
C SER A 265 0.11 28.10 4.63
N GLY A 266 0.85 28.62 5.59
CA GLY A 266 0.71 30.01 6.06
C GLY A 266 -0.32 30.22 7.18
N ASP A 267 -1.08 29.19 7.55
CA ASP A 267 -1.97 29.27 8.71
C ASP A 267 -1.30 28.67 9.95
N ILE A 268 -0.82 29.54 10.84
CA ILE A 268 -0.19 29.12 12.09
C ILE A 268 -1.21 28.45 13.04
N GLN A 269 -2.50 28.76 12.91
CA GLN A 269 -3.55 28.25 13.79
C GLN A 269 -3.86 26.78 13.54
N VAL A 270 -3.47 26.21 12.39
CA VAL A 270 -3.63 24.77 12.10
C VAL A 270 -2.35 23.98 12.40
N SER A 271 -1.29 24.60 12.92
CA SER A 271 -0.08 23.88 13.31
C SER A 271 -0.33 23.02 14.56
N PRO A 272 0.10 21.74 14.59
CA PRO A 272 -0.14 20.87 15.73
C PRO A 272 0.62 21.36 16.96
N ARG A 273 0.00 21.20 18.13
CA ARG A 273 0.66 21.38 19.42
C ARG A 273 1.10 20.01 19.93
N CYS A 274 2.41 19.84 20.02
CA CYS A 274 3.03 18.57 20.35
C CYS A 274 3.12 18.36 21.85
N ASN A 275 2.83 17.14 22.30
CA ASN A 275 3.02 16.72 23.70
C ASN A 275 4.52 16.58 24.07
N SER A 276 5.37 16.41 23.06
CA SER A 276 6.79 16.18 23.21
C SER A 276 7.57 16.82 22.06
N THR A 277 8.82 17.19 22.32
CA THR A 277 9.79 17.65 21.32
C THR A 277 10.66 16.51 20.78
N ARG A 278 10.43 15.27 21.23
CA ARG A 278 11.20 14.11 20.78
C ARG A 278 10.73 13.62 19.41
N PRO A 279 11.63 13.41 18.45
CA PRO A 279 11.31 12.87 17.13
C PRO A 279 10.55 11.54 17.14
N ARG A 280 10.82 10.63 18.09
CA ARG A 280 10.10 9.34 18.19
C ARG A 280 8.59 9.50 18.40
N ASP A 281 8.17 10.63 18.96
CA ASP A 281 6.76 10.98 19.17
C ASP A 281 6.12 11.66 17.94
N LYS A 282 6.91 11.85 16.87
CA LYS A 282 6.51 12.23 15.50
C LYS A 282 5.94 13.63 15.30
N CYS A 283 5.14 14.17 16.22
CA CYS A 283 4.45 15.46 16.04
C CYS A 283 5.39 16.60 15.61
N CYS A 284 6.56 16.70 16.26
CA CYS A 284 7.51 17.78 16.01
C CYS A 284 8.10 17.78 14.59
N LEU A 285 8.03 16.63 13.89
CA LEU A 285 8.53 16.43 12.52
C LEU A 285 7.64 17.09 11.45
N TYR A 286 6.39 17.41 11.78
CA TYR A 286 5.43 17.98 10.83
C TYR A 286 5.54 19.51 10.67
N ARG A 287 6.21 20.19 11.61
CA ARG A 287 6.29 21.65 11.65
C ARG A 287 7.40 22.18 10.74
N SER A 288 7.24 23.41 10.25
CA SER A 288 8.24 24.10 9.42
C SER A 288 8.48 25.51 9.96
N PRO A 289 9.65 25.80 10.58
CA PRO A 289 10.74 24.86 10.84
C PRO A 289 10.34 23.75 11.84
N PRO A 290 11.01 22.59 11.85
CA PRO A 290 10.79 21.55 12.84
C PRO A 290 10.96 22.11 14.26
N THR A 291 10.12 21.68 15.19
CA THR A 291 10.23 22.07 16.61
C THR A 291 10.68 20.92 17.48
N CYS A 292 11.39 19.96 16.89
CA CYS A 292 12.03 18.90 17.64
C CYS A 292 13.19 19.47 18.46
N ASP A 293 13.64 18.74 19.48
CA ASP A 293 14.79 19.12 20.29
C ASP A 293 16.01 19.44 19.38
N PRO A 294 16.51 20.69 19.38
CA PRO A 294 17.60 21.09 18.50
C PRO A 294 18.88 20.27 18.75
N HIS A 295 19.09 19.77 19.98
CA HIS A 295 20.25 18.95 20.31
C HIS A 295 20.27 17.61 19.55
N LEU A 296 19.11 17.08 19.17
CA LEU A 296 18.99 15.85 18.38
C LEU A 296 19.18 16.10 16.88
N THR A 297 19.08 17.35 16.44
CA THR A 297 19.21 17.76 15.03
C THR A 297 20.58 18.36 14.69
N SER A 298 21.38 18.70 15.70
CA SER A 298 22.74 19.23 15.51
C SER A 298 23.76 18.09 15.37
N GLY A 299 24.29 17.88 14.16
CA GLY A 299 25.37 16.92 13.93
C GLY A 299 24.88 15.54 13.46
N ALA A 300 25.55 14.49 13.92
CA ALA A 300 25.22 13.11 13.55
C ALA A 300 23.97 12.63 14.32
N LEU A 301 23.01 12.05 13.61
CA LEU A 301 21.77 11.54 14.23
C LEU A 301 22.08 10.55 15.36
N PRO A 302 21.36 10.60 16.49
CA PRO A 302 21.54 9.66 17.59
C PRO A 302 21.15 8.25 17.16
N LEU A 303 21.87 7.21 17.60
CA LEU A 303 21.64 5.82 17.17
C LEU A 303 20.51 5.14 17.97
N ASP A 304 19.37 5.82 18.08
CA ASP A 304 18.19 5.40 18.80
C ASP A 304 16.89 5.71 18.01
N GLU A 305 15.72 5.51 18.63
CA GLU A 305 14.43 5.78 17.99
C GLU A 305 14.25 7.24 17.56
N ASP A 306 14.89 8.20 18.23
CA ASP A 306 14.78 9.61 17.83
C ASP A 306 15.55 9.87 16.54
N GLY A 307 16.76 9.32 16.41
CA GLY A 307 17.53 9.45 15.17
C GLY A 307 16.94 8.65 14.02
N TYR A 308 16.31 7.50 14.30
CA TYR A 308 15.57 6.76 13.28
C TYR A 308 14.38 7.58 12.75
N ALA A 309 13.58 8.17 13.64
CA ALA A 309 12.44 9.01 13.25
C ALA A 309 12.89 10.25 12.46
N LEU A 310 14.00 10.89 12.85
CA LEU A 310 14.61 11.99 12.09
C LEU A 310 15.06 11.53 10.69
N ALA A 311 15.81 10.43 10.59
CA ALA A 311 16.25 9.89 9.31
C ALA A 311 15.07 9.55 8.40
N ALA A 312 13.96 9.04 8.97
CA ALA A 312 12.77 8.70 8.21
C ALA A 312 12.01 9.95 7.72
N ALA A 313 11.97 11.02 8.51
CA ALA A 313 11.31 12.28 8.14
C ALA A 313 12.02 13.05 7.03
N GLU A 314 13.31 12.78 6.78
CA GLU A 314 14.05 13.33 5.63
C GLU A 314 13.56 12.77 4.28
N GLN A 315 12.79 11.67 4.30
CA GLN A 315 12.22 11.03 3.10
C GLN A 315 13.28 10.75 2.02
N ASN A 316 14.44 10.29 2.46
CA ASN A 316 15.63 10.17 1.63
C ASN A 316 16.36 8.85 1.92
N THR A 317 16.38 7.96 0.92
CA THR A 317 17.05 6.65 1.01
C THR A 317 18.52 6.77 1.38
N THR A 318 19.24 7.74 0.83
CA THR A 318 20.67 7.93 1.11
C THR A 318 20.90 8.31 2.57
N VAL A 319 20.07 9.20 3.13
CA VAL A 319 20.16 9.59 4.54
C VAL A 319 19.84 8.40 5.45
N MET A 320 18.77 7.67 5.15
CA MET A 320 18.39 6.47 5.90
C MET A 320 19.48 5.39 5.81
N ALA A 321 20.03 5.12 4.63
CA ALA A 321 21.09 4.13 4.45
C ALA A 321 22.38 4.50 5.21
N ALA A 322 22.75 5.78 5.24
CA ALA A 322 23.86 6.28 6.04
C ALA A 322 23.60 6.08 7.55
N PHE A 323 22.38 6.36 8.01
CA PHE A 323 21.97 6.10 9.39
C PHE A 323 22.05 4.60 9.74
N LEU A 324 21.49 3.71 8.91
CA LEU A 324 21.53 2.26 9.15
C LEU A 324 22.95 1.69 9.08
N THR A 325 23.82 2.25 8.23
CA THR A 325 25.24 1.86 8.19
C THR A 325 25.95 2.18 9.50
N ARG A 326 25.64 3.33 10.12
CA ARG A 326 26.16 3.70 11.44
C ARG A 326 25.60 2.81 12.55
N ILE A 327 24.31 2.46 12.51
CA ILE A 327 23.72 1.47 13.42
C ILE A 327 24.50 0.14 13.34
N ALA A 328 24.75 -0.36 12.13
CA ALA A 328 25.51 -1.59 11.94
C ALA A 328 26.92 -1.48 12.57
N ALA A 329 27.67 -0.43 12.27
CA ALA A 329 29.06 -0.29 12.71
C ALA A 329 29.21 0.04 14.21
N GLU A 330 28.50 1.07 14.68
CA GLU A 330 28.73 1.66 16.02
C GLU A 330 27.91 0.96 17.11
N ARG A 331 26.69 0.53 16.79
CA ARG A 331 25.76 -0.07 17.78
C ARG A 331 25.78 -1.58 17.77
N LEU A 332 25.80 -2.20 16.58
CA LEU A 332 25.80 -3.67 16.44
C LEU A 332 27.21 -4.26 16.34
N GLY A 333 28.23 -3.44 16.05
CA GLY A 333 29.60 -3.91 15.83
C GLY A 333 29.75 -4.78 14.58
N CYS A 334 28.85 -4.64 13.61
CA CYS A 334 28.79 -5.42 12.38
C CYS A 334 29.31 -4.62 11.17
N VAL A 335 29.68 -5.34 10.11
CA VAL A 335 30.05 -4.77 8.81
C VAL A 335 28.93 -5.03 7.80
N VAL A 336 28.60 -4.03 6.98
CA VAL A 336 27.66 -4.17 5.87
C VAL A 336 28.31 -4.98 4.75
N MET A 337 27.79 -6.18 4.47
CA MET A 337 28.31 -7.04 3.40
C MET A 337 27.61 -6.81 2.06
N ASP A 338 26.33 -6.45 2.09
CA ASP A 338 25.54 -6.12 0.89
C ASP A 338 25.00 -4.68 1.01
N PRO A 339 25.76 -3.67 0.58
CA PRO A 339 25.32 -2.28 0.60
C PRO A 339 24.04 -2.05 -0.21
N ALA A 340 23.86 -2.75 -1.33
CA ALA A 340 22.65 -2.62 -2.16
C ALA A 340 21.43 -3.23 -1.45
N GLY A 341 21.62 -4.33 -0.72
CA GLY A 341 20.62 -4.91 0.17
C GLY A 341 20.21 -3.97 1.29
N LEU A 342 21.19 -3.36 1.97
CA LEU A 342 20.92 -2.37 3.01
C LEU A 342 20.22 -1.12 2.47
N GLU A 343 20.60 -0.64 1.28
CA GLU A 343 19.92 0.49 0.62
C GLU A 343 18.46 0.14 0.28
N ARG A 344 18.20 -1.10 -0.17
CA ARG A 344 16.83 -1.60 -0.32
C ARG A 344 16.11 -1.71 1.02
N VAL A 345 16.77 -2.00 2.14
CA VAL A 345 16.12 -1.91 3.45
C VAL A 345 15.74 -0.46 3.73
N ALA A 346 16.73 0.43 3.69
CA ALA A 346 16.61 1.86 3.96
C ALA A 346 15.48 2.53 3.17
N HIS A 347 15.32 2.19 1.89
CA HIS A 347 14.29 2.77 1.03
C HIS A 347 12.88 2.64 1.62
N TRP A 348 12.57 1.55 2.31
CA TRP A 348 11.22 1.35 2.86
C TRP A 348 11.12 1.58 4.37
N GLU A 349 12.21 1.99 5.01
CA GLU A 349 12.15 2.39 6.42
C GLU A 349 11.74 3.86 6.59
N TRP A 350 11.39 4.52 5.47
CA TRP A 350 10.71 5.82 5.43
C TRP A 350 9.54 5.77 4.44
N GLY A 351 8.74 6.83 4.42
CA GLY A 351 7.58 6.94 3.55
C GLY A 351 7.06 8.37 3.45
N MET A 352 5.92 8.55 2.76
CA MET A 352 5.22 9.84 2.75
C MET A 352 4.78 10.26 4.16
N THR A 353 4.45 9.28 5.01
CA THR A 353 3.95 9.42 6.37
C THR A 353 4.93 8.80 7.37
N ALA A 354 4.77 9.13 8.66
CA ALA A 354 5.58 8.53 9.71
C ALA A 354 5.32 7.01 9.82
N GLN A 355 6.39 6.22 9.85
CA GLN A 355 6.28 4.76 9.97
C GLN A 355 5.93 4.34 11.39
N SER A 356 5.23 3.22 11.57
CA SER A 356 4.92 2.62 12.87
C SER A 356 5.98 1.63 13.36
N ARG A 357 7.01 1.35 12.54
CA ARG A 357 8.09 0.41 12.90
C ARG A 357 9.01 0.99 13.96
N THR A 358 9.57 0.11 14.79
CA THR A 358 10.62 0.41 15.76
C THR A 358 12.00 0.18 15.12
N LEU A 359 13.02 0.84 15.65
CA LEU A 359 14.42 0.63 15.25
C LEU A 359 14.84 -0.83 15.44
N GLU A 360 14.40 -1.50 16.50
CA GLU A 360 14.66 -2.94 16.71
C GLU A 360 14.15 -3.81 15.54
N ALA A 361 12.93 -3.53 15.06
CA ALA A 361 12.38 -4.24 13.92
C ALA A 361 13.16 -3.95 12.62
N VAL A 362 13.80 -2.78 12.53
CA VAL A 362 14.70 -2.42 11.40
C VAL A 362 16.03 -3.16 11.52
N GLU A 363 16.63 -3.22 12.72
CA GLU A 363 17.86 -3.97 12.99
C GLU A 363 17.71 -5.45 12.57
N LEU A 364 16.56 -6.07 12.86
CA LEU A 364 16.25 -7.43 12.42
C LEU A 364 16.17 -7.54 10.89
N ALA A 365 15.57 -6.55 10.22
CA ALA A 365 15.48 -6.53 8.75
C ALA A 365 16.83 -6.31 8.06
N MET A 366 17.78 -5.68 8.76
CA MET A 366 19.15 -5.49 8.27
C MET A 366 19.99 -6.76 8.36
N ALA A 367 19.71 -7.65 9.32
CA ALA A 367 20.56 -8.80 9.66
C ALA A 367 21.06 -9.64 8.46
N PRO A 368 20.24 -9.95 7.42
CA PRO A 368 20.71 -10.71 6.25
C PRO A 368 21.81 -10.04 5.43
N TYR A 369 22.03 -8.73 5.62
CA TYR A 369 22.97 -7.91 4.87
C TYR A 369 24.22 -7.54 5.67
N LEU A 370 24.34 -8.05 6.90
CA LEU A 370 25.42 -7.75 7.83
C LEU A 370 26.27 -9.00 8.10
N VAL A 371 27.55 -8.77 8.42
CA VAL A 371 28.38 -9.75 9.14
C VAL A 371 28.82 -9.14 10.45
N CYS A 372 28.37 -9.77 11.52
CA CYS A 372 28.73 -9.43 12.88
C CYS A 372 29.86 -10.37 13.33
N PRO A 373 30.85 -9.87 14.10
CA PRO A 373 31.77 -10.74 14.80
C PRO A 373 30.93 -11.75 15.59
N THR A 374 31.14 -13.05 15.35
CA THR A 374 30.61 -14.06 16.26
C THR A 374 31.09 -13.65 17.64
N GLN A 375 30.17 -13.28 18.52
CA GLN A 375 30.53 -13.04 19.91
C GLN A 375 30.99 -14.39 20.45
N THR A 376 32.30 -14.66 20.37
CA THR A 376 32.95 -15.86 20.91
C THR A 376 33.01 -15.82 22.44
N GLY A 377 32.15 -15.03 23.07
CA GLY A 377 31.92 -15.05 24.50
C GLY A 377 31.04 -16.26 24.80
N ALA A 378 31.59 -17.23 25.52
CA ALA A 378 30.83 -18.29 26.14
C ALA A 378 29.66 -17.68 26.90
N VAL A 379 28.44 -17.83 26.37
CA VAL A 379 27.22 -17.51 27.11
C VAL A 379 27.14 -18.56 28.21
N THR A 380 27.65 -18.21 29.39
CA THR A 380 27.37 -18.94 30.63
C THR A 380 25.88 -18.75 30.89
N LEU A 381 25.06 -19.66 30.35
CA LEU A 381 23.63 -19.74 30.64
C LEU A 381 23.48 -20.01 32.13
N THR A 382 23.34 -18.94 32.91
CA THR A 382 22.98 -19.04 34.32
C THR A 382 21.49 -19.35 34.32
N SER A 383 21.16 -20.63 34.51
CA SER A 383 19.79 -21.10 34.66
C SER A 383 19.19 -20.48 35.91
N THR A 384 18.48 -19.37 35.75
CA THR A 384 17.63 -18.83 36.81
C THR A 384 16.33 -19.62 36.81
N GLN A 385 16.22 -20.60 37.72
CA GLN A 385 14.96 -21.27 38.02
C GLN A 385 13.94 -20.23 38.50
N ALA A 386 12.95 -19.94 37.68
CA ALA A 386 11.79 -19.15 38.06
C ALA A 386 10.96 -19.94 39.08
N ARG A 387 10.95 -19.47 40.33
CA ARG A 387 10.08 -19.98 41.39
C ARG A 387 8.65 -19.51 41.12
N THR A 388 7.84 -20.39 40.55
CA THR A 388 6.40 -20.17 40.37
C THR A 388 5.74 -20.04 41.74
N THR A 389 5.21 -18.85 42.04
CA THR A 389 4.40 -18.62 43.23
C THR A 389 2.96 -18.57 42.77
N THR A 390 2.22 -19.64 43.05
CA THR A 390 0.80 -19.79 42.71
C THR A 390 -0.02 -19.05 43.75
N THR A 391 -0.62 -17.92 43.39
CA THR A 391 -1.62 -17.25 44.22
C THR A 391 -2.99 -17.59 43.65
N ALA A 392 -3.77 -18.35 44.41
CA ALA A 392 -5.17 -18.61 44.12
C ALA A 392 -5.98 -17.35 44.43
N SER A 393 -6.72 -16.85 43.45
CA SER A 393 -7.82 -15.91 43.64
C SER A 393 -9.09 -16.58 43.18
N ASP A 394 -9.91 -16.94 44.16
CA ASP A 394 -11.35 -17.15 43.99
C ASP A 394 -11.96 -15.84 43.48
N ASP A 395 -12.71 -15.89 42.39
CA ASP A 395 -13.81 -14.96 42.23
C ASP A 395 -14.97 -15.62 41.47
N THR A 396 -16.07 -15.72 42.20
CA THR A 396 -17.37 -16.20 41.77
C THR A 396 -18.12 -15.01 41.18
N SER A 397 -18.44 -15.03 39.88
CA SER A 397 -19.51 -14.21 39.34
C SER A 397 -20.26 -14.91 38.21
N THR A 398 -21.41 -15.46 38.60
CA THR A 398 -22.50 -15.88 37.74
C THR A 398 -23.04 -14.72 36.91
N SER A 399 -23.01 -14.84 35.59
CA SER A 399 -23.90 -14.09 34.69
C SER A 399 -24.44 -15.05 33.62
N SER A 400 -25.73 -15.29 33.71
CA SER A 400 -26.52 -16.10 32.80
C SER A 400 -27.03 -15.23 31.66
N ILE A 401 -26.59 -15.49 30.43
CA ILE A 401 -27.29 -15.02 29.22
C ILE A 401 -27.72 -16.25 28.43
N ALA A 402 -29.03 -16.44 28.37
CA ALA A 402 -29.71 -17.47 27.61
C ALA A 402 -29.43 -17.29 26.10
N LYS A 403 -28.94 -18.35 25.45
CA LYS A 403 -28.98 -18.49 23.99
C LYS A 403 -30.21 -19.30 23.60
N SER A 404 -31.09 -18.70 22.83
CA SER A 404 -32.17 -19.37 22.11
C SER A 404 -31.57 -20.23 20.99
N PRO A 405 -32.05 -21.47 20.78
CA PRO A 405 -31.78 -22.25 19.58
C PRO A 405 -32.83 -21.95 18.51
N ASN A 406 -32.53 -22.38 17.27
CA ASN A 406 -33.34 -22.35 16.05
C ASN A 406 -33.05 -21.17 15.12
N ASP A 407 -32.20 -21.39 14.12
CA ASP A 407 -32.73 -21.58 12.77
C ASP A 407 -31.74 -22.30 11.85
N LEU A 408 -32.14 -23.49 11.43
CA LEU A 408 -31.55 -24.30 10.37
C LEU A 408 -32.03 -23.74 9.02
N GLY A 409 -31.20 -22.91 8.41
CA GLY A 409 -31.36 -22.50 7.01
C GLY A 409 -30.42 -23.27 6.09
N VAL A 410 -30.91 -24.41 5.58
CA VAL A 410 -30.27 -25.15 4.49
C VAL A 410 -30.27 -24.26 3.24
N PHE A 411 -29.09 -23.81 2.80
CA PHE A 411 -28.89 -23.29 1.45
C PHE A 411 -27.85 -24.13 0.72
N ALA A 412 -28.37 -25.05 -0.09
CA ALA A 412 -27.62 -25.72 -1.13
C ALA A 412 -27.22 -24.67 -2.19
N TYR A 413 -25.92 -24.38 -2.31
CA TYR A 413 -25.40 -23.70 -3.49
C TYR A 413 -25.06 -24.74 -4.55
N ALA A 414 -25.97 -24.82 -5.53
CA ALA A 414 -25.74 -25.52 -6.78
C ALA A 414 -24.58 -24.87 -7.53
N TRP A 415 -23.66 -25.73 -7.96
CA TRP A 415 -22.54 -25.41 -8.82
C TRP A 415 -23.05 -24.97 -10.20
N SER A 416 -22.65 -23.78 -10.63
CA SER A 416 -22.69 -23.38 -12.03
C SER A 416 -21.27 -23.07 -12.45
N ALA A 417 -20.69 -24.00 -13.21
CA ALA A 417 -19.45 -23.83 -13.93
C ALA A 417 -19.58 -22.62 -14.88
N VAL A 418 -18.72 -21.61 -14.71
CA VAL A 418 -18.50 -20.56 -15.71
C VAL A 418 -17.17 -20.87 -16.38
N LEU A 419 -17.27 -21.39 -17.60
CA LEU A 419 -16.20 -21.38 -18.59
C LEU A 419 -15.76 -19.93 -18.81
N LEU A 420 -14.56 -19.57 -18.36
CA LEU A 420 -13.88 -18.36 -18.78
C LEU A 420 -13.18 -18.63 -20.11
N LEU A 421 -13.93 -18.44 -21.20
CA LEU A 421 -13.40 -18.07 -22.49
C LEU A 421 -13.43 -16.53 -22.56
N THR A 422 -12.29 -15.88 -22.36
CA THR A 422 -12.10 -14.49 -22.79
C THR A 422 -10.90 -14.40 -23.71
N ARG A 423 -11.25 -14.27 -25.00
CA ARG A 423 -10.40 -13.78 -26.09
C ARG A 423 -10.59 -12.26 -26.20
N ALA A 424 -9.56 -11.63 -26.78
CA ALA A 424 -9.43 -10.24 -27.26
C ALA A 424 -9.15 -9.21 -26.14
N CYS A 425 -7.92 -8.70 -25.97
CA CYS A 425 -7.05 -7.91 -26.86
C CYS A 425 -7.71 -6.62 -27.38
N PHE A 426 -7.11 -5.50 -26.95
CA PHE A 426 -7.37 -4.08 -27.18
C PHE A 426 -8.48 -3.43 -26.35
#